data_AF-A0A947Z7U2-F1
#
_entry.id   AF-A0A947Z7U2-F1
#
_cell.length_a   1.000
_cell.length_b   1.000
_cell.length_c   1.000
_cell.angle_alpha   90.00
_cell.angle_beta   90.00
_cell.angle_gamma   90.00
#
_symmetry.space_group_name_H-M   'P 1'
#
loop_
_entity.id
_entity.type
_entity.pdbx_description
1 polymer ?
#
loop_
_entity_poly.entity_id
_entity_poly.type
_entity_poly.pdbx_seq_one_letter_code
_entity_poly.pdbx_strand_id
1 'polypeptide(L)'
;MAKKTTVEIEMEDINLMPIMNLLCLLIPFLLLSAQFIQIGIILVDTPRKSRNTSKQKDDKKKTMGLVVDITQDGYYISTKAGSACPDRKANGQPCIAVTHSGGKKKYMHENLRKFIYSKFYKPNYKKNSDPDPANRFFVDWGKVTIRPQDMIDYETVIQTLDATRELPPEAKNEIDGVGSTLTCVFKKDSGKKEWALQGACMFPLASLGR
;
A
#
# COMPACT_ATOMS: atom_id res chain seq x y z
N MET A 1 73.18 46.62 37.42
CA MET A 1 73.21 45.34 36.70
C MET A 1 71.80 44.78 36.66
N ALA A 2 71.15 44.78 35.50
CA ALA A 2 69.77 44.33 35.34
C ALA A 2 69.76 42.82 35.02
N LYS A 3 69.18 42.01 35.91
CA LYS A 3 69.03 40.56 35.70
C LYS A 3 67.85 40.33 34.78
N LYS A 4 68.12 39.94 33.54
CA LYS A 4 67.10 39.57 32.53
C LYS A 4 66.54 38.19 32.88
N THR A 5 65.26 38.14 33.23
CA THR A 5 64.52 36.88 33.43
C THR A 5 64.01 36.40 32.07
N THR A 6 64.58 35.32 31.55
CA THR A 6 64.05 34.57 30.41
C THR A 6 63.02 33.57 30.92
N VAL A 7 61.78 33.68 30.46
CA VAL A 7 60.70 32.73 30.71
C VAL A 7 60.66 31.79 29.52
N GLU A 8 60.99 30.52 29.76
CA GLU A 8 60.87 29.44 28.77
C GLU A 8 59.41 28.96 28.79
N ILE A 9 58.72 29.10 27.65
CA ILE A 9 57.35 28.64 27.46
C ILE A 9 57.44 27.22 26.89
N GLU A 10 57.32 26.22 27.75
CA GLU A 10 57.18 24.83 27.34
C GLU A 10 55.80 24.64 26.71
N MET A 11 55.76 24.22 25.44
CA MET A 11 54.51 23.84 24.79
C MET A 11 54.07 22.50 25.36
N GLU A 12 53.18 22.56 26.35
CA GLU A 12 52.67 21.39 27.05
C GLU A 12 51.89 20.50 26.08
N ASP A 13 52.28 19.23 25.97
CA ASP A 13 51.69 18.25 25.05
C ASP A 13 50.17 18.17 25.30
N ILE A 14 49.39 18.49 24.26
CA ILE A 14 47.92 18.53 24.38
C ILE A 14 47.42 17.11 24.63
N ASN A 15 46.91 16.85 25.82
CA ASN A 15 46.31 15.56 26.17
C ASN A 15 45.08 15.28 25.28
N LEU A 16 45.25 14.41 24.27
CA LEU A 16 44.19 14.01 23.33
C LEU A 16 43.25 12.94 23.90
N MET A 17 43.61 12.31 25.03
CA MET A 17 42.80 11.30 25.72
C MET A 17 41.33 11.70 25.95
N PRO A 18 41.01 12.93 26.42
CA PRO A 18 39.62 13.39 26.52
C PRO A 18 38.90 13.55 25.18
N ILE A 19 39.61 13.98 24.12
CA ILE A 19 39.03 14.14 22.76
C ILE A 19 38.71 12.76 22.16
N MET A 20 39.61 11.80 22.34
CA MET A 20 39.40 10.42 21.90
C MET A 20 38.22 9.76 22.63
N ASN A 21 38.09 9.98 23.93
CA ASN A 21 36.97 9.45 24.71
C ASN A 21 35.62 10.08 24.27
N LEU A 22 35.62 11.38 23.98
CA LEU A 22 34.43 12.08 23.46
C LEU A 22 33.99 11.51 22.10
N LEU A 23 34.93 11.27 21.19
CA LEU A 23 34.63 10.69 19.87
C LEU A 23 34.09 9.25 19.98
N CYS A 24 34.66 8.43 20.87
CA CYS A 24 34.17 7.08 21.14
C CYS A 24 32.75 7.05 21.72
N LEU A 25 32.30 8.11 22.39
CA LEU A 25 30.91 8.25 22.87
C LEU A 25 29.97 8.82 21.80
N LEU A 26 30.45 9.73 20.95
CA LEU A 26 29.64 10.38 19.92
C LEU A 26 29.26 9.46 18.76
N ILE A 27 30.17 8.60 18.30
CA ILE A 27 29.91 7.68 17.17
C ILE A 27 28.73 6.73 17.45
N PRO A 28 28.69 5.96 18.56
CA PRO A 28 27.56 5.08 18.83
C PRO A 28 26.27 5.87 19.10
N PHE A 29 26.36 7.06 19.68
CA PHE A 29 25.20 7.94 19.90
C PHE A 29 24.58 8.39 18.57
N LEU A 30 25.41 8.78 17.59
CA LEU A 30 24.93 9.15 16.25
C LEU A 30 24.34 7.95 15.50
N LEU A 31 24.98 6.77 15.60
CA LEU A 31 24.46 5.55 14.96
C LEU A 31 23.12 5.09 15.56
N LEU A 32 22.93 5.24 16.88
CA LEU A 32 21.66 4.98 17.54
C LEU A 32 20.54 5.91 17.03
N SER A 33 20.86 7.18 16.73
CA SER A 33 19.88 8.13 16.20
C SER A 33 19.43 7.80 14.76
N ALA A 34 20.32 7.24 13.93
CA ALA A 34 20.03 6.90 12.54
C ALA A 34 19.09 5.68 12.39
N GLN A 35 18.99 4.82 13.41
CA GLN A 35 18.13 3.64 13.42
C GLN A 35 16.62 3.96 13.34
N PHE A 36 16.20 5.16 13.73
CA PHE A 36 14.78 5.45 13.92
C PHE A 36 14.00 5.81 12.64
N ILE A 37 14.63 5.82 11.46
CA ILE A 37 13.92 6.10 10.21
C ILE A 37 13.32 4.80 9.65
N GLN A 38 12.13 4.45 10.12
CA GLN A 38 11.33 3.40 9.48
C GLN A 38 10.76 3.93 8.16
N ILE A 39 11.49 3.71 7.06
CA ILE A 39 11.00 4.02 5.71
C ILE A 39 10.12 2.85 5.24
N GLY A 40 8.80 3.04 5.29
CA GLY A 40 7.84 2.14 4.62
C GLY A 40 7.70 2.51 3.15
N ILE A 41 8.17 1.64 2.23
CA ILE A 41 7.97 1.83 0.79
C ILE A 41 6.71 1.09 0.37
N ILE A 42 5.72 1.82 -0.16
CA ILE A 42 4.52 1.23 -0.75
C ILE A 42 4.59 1.44 -2.26
N LEU A 43 4.69 0.33 -3.00
CA LEU A 43 4.64 0.34 -4.46
C LEU A 43 3.19 0.58 -4.90
N VAL A 44 2.93 1.74 -5.53
CA VAL A 44 1.64 2.14 -6.09
C VAL A 44 1.86 2.69 -7.48
N ASP A 45 1.04 2.23 -8.44
CA ASP A 45 1.01 2.82 -9.77
C ASP A 45 0.22 4.13 -9.74
N THR A 46 0.92 5.25 -9.91
CA THR A 46 0.23 6.54 -10.04
C THR A 46 -0.45 6.61 -11.41
N PRO A 47 -1.74 6.99 -11.47
CA PRO A 47 -2.39 7.18 -12.76
C PRO A 47 -1.71 8.37 -13.45
N ARG A 48 -1.07 8.10 -14.60
CA ARG A 48 -0.46 9.15 -15.42
C ARG A 48 -1.56 10.13 -15.85
N LYS A 49 -1.61 11.29 -15.20
CA LYS A 49 -2.48 12.40 -15.60
C LYS A 49 -1.87 13.02 -16.85
N SER A 50 -2.07 12.38 -18.01
CA SER A 50 -1.63 12.92 -19.30
C SER A 50 -2.34 14.25 -19.52
N ARG A 51 -1.59 15.35 -19.40
CA ARG A 51 -2.03 16.67 -19.82
C ARG A 51 -1.91 16.66 -21.35
N ASN A 52 -3.04 16.48 -22.01
CA ASN A 52 -3.21 16.54 -23.46
C ASN A 52 -2.37 15.53 -24.26
N THR A 53 -2.86 14.30 -24.34
CA THR A 53 -2.78 13.55 -25.61
C THR A 53 -4.15 12.99 -25.92
N SER A 54 -4.63 13.41 -27.10
CA SER A 54 -5.72 12.88 -27.91
C SER A 54 -6.35 11.59 -27.40
N LYS A 55 -7.69 11.59 -27.34
CA LYS A 55 -8.57 10.41 -27.36
C LYS A 55 -7.97 9.31 -28.24
N GLN A 56 -7.16 8.43 -27.65
CA GLN A 56 -6.86 7.17 -28.28
C GLN A 56 -8.09 6.32 -28.00
N LYS A 57 -8.84 6.15 -29.09
CA LYS A 57 -10.07 5.39 -29.18
C LYS A 57 -9.68 3.93 -28.98
N ASP A 58 -9.50 3.51 -27.73
CA ASP A 58 -9.37 2.09 -27.43
C ASP A 58 -10.79 1.49 -27.51
N ASP A 59 -10.97 0.73 -28.58
CA ASP A 59 -12.18 0.05 -28.99
C ASP A 59 -12.89 -0.66 -27.83
N LYS A 60 -14.17 -0.29 -27.59
CA LYS A 60 -15.28 -1.08 -27.00
C LYS A 60 -14.94 -2.10 -25.89
N LYS A 61 -13.84 -1.97 -25.17
CA LYS A 61 -13.44 -2.89 -24.12
C LYS A 61 -14.08 -2.42 -22.83
N LYS A 62 -14.93 -3.27 -22.27
CA LYS A 62 -15.67 -2.97 -21.04
C LYS A 62 -14.67 -2.82 -19.90
N THR A 63 -14.55 -1.60 -19.39
CA THR A 63 -13.74 -1.27 -18.22
C THR A 63 -14.65 -0.94 -17.05
N MET A 64 -14.39 -1.51 -15.88
CA MET A 64 -15.14 -1.26 -14.65
C MET A 64 -14.86 0.14 -14.10
N GLY A 65 -13.59 0.58 -14.16
CA GLY A 65 -13.12 1.87 -13.66
C GLY A 65 -13.59 2.15 -12.24
N LEU A 66 -13.26 1.27 -11.29
CA LEU A 66 -13.62 1.45 -9.89
C LEU A 66 -12.78 2.56 -9.27
N VAL A 67 -13.46 3.56 -8.71
CA VAL A 67 -12.85 4.71 -8.06
C VAL A 67 -13.40 4.85 -6.65
N VAL A 68 -12.50 4.95 -5.67
CA VAL A 68 -12.79 5.19 -4.26
C VAL A 68 -12.33 6.59 -3.91
N ASP A 69 -13.29 7.47 -3.71
CA ASP A 69 -13.09 8.85 -3.28
C ASP A 69 -13.13 8.91 -1.74
N ILE A 70 -12.08 9.44 -1.14
CA ILE A 70 -11.97 9.60 0.32
C ILE A 70 -12.26 11.06 0.67
N THR A 71 -13.32 11.28 1.43
CA THR A 71 -13.76 12.61 1.85
C THR A 71 -13.87 12.68 3.37
N GLN A 72 -14.01 13.89 3.91
CA GLN A 72 -14.16 14.10 5.36
C GLN A 72 -15.42 13.48 5.97
N ASP A 73 -16.41 13.15 5.14
CA ASP A 73 -17.69 12.56 5.57
C ASP A 73 -17.70 11.03 5.42
N GLY A 74 -16.78 10.48 4.62
CA GLY A 74 -16.64 9.05 4.40
C GLY A 74 -16.12 8.67 3.02
N TYR A 75 -16.39 7.42 2.65
CA TYR A 75 -16.01 6.88 1.34
C TYR A 75 -17.14 7.04 0.33
N TYR A 76 -16.80 7.55 -0.85
CA TYR A 76 -17.66 7.52 -2.03
C TYR A 76 -17.07 6.55 -3.05
N ILE A 77 -17.91 5.71 -3.65
CA ILE A 77 -17.48 4.65 -4.55
C ILE A 77 -18.22 4.82 -5.85
N SER A 78 -17.46 5.08 -6.91
CA SER A 78 -17.97 5.29 -8.26
C SER A 78 -17.36 4.31 -9.23
N THR A 79 -18.13 3.98 -10.25
CA THR A 79 -17.69 3.19 -11.40
C THR A 79 -17.95 3.98 -12.66
N LYS A 80 -17.41 3.53 -13.80
CA LYS A 80 -17.78 4.10 -15.10
C LYS A 80 -19.28 4.01 -15.41
N ALA A 81 -20.00 3.09 -14.76
CA ALA A 81 -21.44 2.89 -14.92
C ALA A 81 -22.30 3.74 -13.96
N GLY A 82 -21.70 4.45 -12.99
CA GLY A 82 -22.42 5.27 -12.00
C GLY A 82 -21.92 5.08 -10.57
N SER A 83 -22.60 5.72 -9.61
CA SER A 83 -22.34 5.53 -8.18
C SER A 83 -22.74 4.12 -7.74
N ALA A 84 -21.88 3.46 -6.96
CA ALA A 84 -22.09 2.08 -6.54
C ALA A 84 -22.60 1.94 -5.11
N CYS A 85 -22.87 3.05 -4.40
CA CYS A 85 -23.21 3.04 -2.98
C CYS A 85 -24.36 2.07 -2.63
N PRO A 86 -24.30 1.40 -1.45
CA PRO A 86 -25.42 0.62 -0.94
C PRO A 86 -26.56 1.57 -0.55
N ASP A 87 -27.71 1.34 -1.17
CA ASP A 87 -28.93 2.15 -1.15
C ASP A 87 -28.80 3.52 -1.81
N ARG A 88 -29.86 3.93 -2.52
CA ARG A 88 -30.02 5.26 -3.14
C ARG A 88 -30.10 6.34 -2.06
N LYS A 89 -29.01 6.54 -1.32
CA LYS A 89 -28.82 7.69 -0.46
C LYS A 89 -28.56 8.89 -1.35
N ALA A 90 -29.26 9.98 -1.04
CA ALA A 90 -29.38 11.16 -1.88
C ALA A 90 -28.02 11.73 -2.32
N ASN A 91 -28.04 12.47 -3.43
CA ASN A 91 -26.90 13.23 -3.95
C ASN A 91 -26.15 13.92 -2.79
N GLY A 92 -24.92 13.46 -2.51
CA GLY A 92 -24.06 14.05 -1.49
C GLY A 92 -23.96 13.30 -0.14
N GLN A 93 -24.51 12.08 -0.01
CA GLN A 93 -24.26 11.24 1.17
C GLN A 93 -23.16 10.20 0.89
N PRO A 94 -22.20 9.99 1.83
CA PRO A 94 -21.11 9.03 1.65
C PRO A 94 -21.66 7.59 1.58
N CYS A 95 -21.07 6.75 0.73
CA CYS A 95 -21.42 5.32 0.66
C CYS A 95 -21.17 4.62 2.00
N ILE A 96 -20.08 5.01 2.68
CA ILE A 96 -19.70 4.50 3.99
C ILE A 96 -19.31 5.72 4.82
N ALA A 97 -20.19 6.10 5.74
CA ALA A 97 -19.99 7.24 6.61
C ALA A 97 -18.86 6.99 7.63
N VAL A 98 -18.20 8.06 8.06
CA VAL A 98 -17.24 8.02 9.18
C VAL A 98 -17.96 7.81 10.51
N THR A 99 -17.34 7.04 11.40
CA THR A 99 -17.81 6.89 12.78
C THR A 99 -17.03 7.85 13.66
N HIS A 100 -17.70 8.54 14.58
CA HIS A 100 -17.06 9.40 15.56
C HIS A 100 -16.79 8.60 16.84
N SER A 101 -15.53 8.35 17.16
CA SER A 101 -15.13 7.68 18.40
C SER A 101 -14.28 8.64 19.22
N GLY A 102 -14.82 9.13 20.34
CA GLY A 102 -14.09 10.02 21.26
C GLY A 102 -13.65 11.36 20.66
N GLY A 103 -14.46 11.93 19.75
CA GLY A 103 -14.17 13.22 19.10
C GLY A 103 -13.22 13.14 17.89
N LYS A 104 -12.68 11.97 17.56
CA LYS A 104 -11.89 11.74 16.35
C LYS A 104 -12.73 11.02 15.29
N LYS A 105 -12.62 11.47 14.03
CA LYS A 105 -13.22 10.80 12.87
C LYS A 105 -12.47 9.49 12.62
N LYS A 106 -13.18 8.36 12.67
CA LYS A 106 -12.63 7.03 12.40
C LYS A 106 -13.26 6.47 11.12
N TYR A 107 -12.42 6.21 10.13
CA TYR A 107 -12.84 5.60 8.88
C TYR A 107 -13.04 4.09 9.07
N MET A 108 -14.15 3.57 8.52
CA MET A 108 -14.52 2.15 8.66
C MET A 108 -13.93 1.32 7.51
N HIS A 109 -12.64 0.96 7.63
CA HIS A 109 -11.90 0.21 6.61
C HIS A 109 -12.46 -1.21 6.38
N GLU A 110 -12.93 -1.88 7.44
CA GLU A 110 -13.52 -3.22 7.35
C GLU A 110 -14.79 -3.23 6.50
N ASN A 111 -15.64 -2.21 6.66
CA ASN A 111 -16.87 -2.07 5.89
C ASN A 111 -16.58 -1.81 4.42
N LEU A 112 -15.55 -1.00 4.13
CA LEU A 112 -15.09 -0.74 2.76
C LEU A 112 -14.64 -2.04 2.08
N ARG A 113 -13.83 -2.83 2.76
CA ARG A 113 -13.32 -4.12 2.26
C ARG A 113 -14.45 -5.11 1.99
N LYS A 114 -15.38 -5.28 2.94
CA LYS A 114 -16.56 -6.15 2.78
C LYS A 114 -17.44 -5.70 1.62
N PHE A 115 -17.62 -4.40 1.47
CA PHE A 115 -18.39 -3.81 0.39
C PHE A 115 -17.75 -4.07 -0.98
N ILE A 116 -16.45 -3.80 -1.13
CA ILE A 116 -15.73 -4.03 -2.39
C ILE A 116 -15.76 -5.52 -2.77
N TYR A 117 -15.52 -6.40 -1.80
CA TYR A 117 -15.56 -7.84 -2.03
C TYR A 117 -16.94 -8.32 -2.50
N SER A 118 -18.00 -7.98 -1.77
CA SER A 118 -19.34 -8.48 -2.05
C SER A 118 -19.92 -7.94 -3.36
N LYS A 119 -19.67 -6.67 -3.69
CA LYS A 119 -20.27 -6.01 -4.86
C LYS A 119 -19.45 -6.12 -6.13
N PHE A 120 -18.13 -6.11 -6.03
CA PHE A 120 -17.26 -6.08 -7.21
C PHE A 120 -16.50 -7.38 -7.42
N TYR A 121 -15.95 -7.95 -6.35
CA TYR A 121 -15.09 -9.12 -6.48
C TYR A 121 -15.88 -10.43 -6.66
N LYS A 122 -16.76 -10.75 -5.71
CA LYS A 122 -17.56 -12.00 -5.68
C LYS A 122 -18.47 -12.25 -6.91
N PRO A 123 -19.07 -11.26 -7.59
CA PRO A 123 -19.85 -11.55 -8.80
C PRO A 123 -18.99 -11.79 -10.04
N ASN A 124 -17.75 -11.29 -10.05
CA ASN A 124 -16.92 -11.24 -11.24
C ASN A 124 -15.70 -12.17 -11.18
N TYR A 125 -15.33 -12.71 -10.01
CA TYR A 125 -14.12 -13.53 -9.86
C TYR A 125 -14.06 -14.72 -10.81
N LYS A 126 -15.12 -15.55 -10.89
CA LYS A 126 -15.14 -16.74 -11.77
C LYS A 126 -15.00 -16.42 -13.25
N LYS A 127 -15.51 -15.27 -13.66
CA LYS A 127 -15.53 -14.84 -15.07
C LYS A 127 -14.24 -14.13 -15.47
N ASN A 128 -13.57 -13.50 -14.51
CA ASN A 128 -12.32 -12.76 -14.72
C ASN A 128 -11.07 -13.51 -14.26
N SER A 129 -11.20 -14.73 -13.72
CA SER A 129 -10.09 -15.62 -13.38
C SER A 129 -9.52 -16.38 -14.59
N ASP A 130 -10.11 -16.20 -15.77
CA ASP A 130 -9.63 -16.82 -17.01
C ASP A 130 -8.28 -16.19 -17.43
N PRO A 131 -7.24 -16.99 -17.74
CA PRO A 131 -5.97 -16.47 -18.26
C PRO A 131 -6.12 -15.74 -19.60
N ASP A 132 -7.15 -16.06 -20.41
CA ASP A 132 -7.36 -15.40 -21.70
C ASP A 132 -8.01 -14.01 -21.53
N PRO A 133 -7.34 -12.90 -21.93
CA PRO A 133 -7.92 -11.56 -21.94
C PRO A 133 -9.20 -11.41 -22.76
N ALA A 134 -9.49 -12.30 -23.72
CA ALA A 134 -10.69 -12.25 -24.54
C ALA A 134 -11.96 -12.68 -23.79
N ASN A 135 -11.83 -13.59 -22.82
CA ASN A 135 -12.96 -14.10 -22.03
C ASN A 135 -13.27 -13.27 -20.78
N ARG A 136 -12.40 -12.30 -20.45
CA ARG A 136 -12.61 -11.42 -19.30
C ARG A 136 -13.77 -10.47 -19.54
N PHE A 137 -14.65 -10.37 -18.56
CA PHE A 137 -15.78 -9.44 -18.55
C PHE A 137 -15.33 -7.98 -18.38
N PHE A 138 -14.20 -7.75 -17.70
CA PHE A 138 -13.57 -6.44 -17.60
C PHE A 138 -12.06 -6.52 -17.84
N VAL A 139 -11.54 -5.60 -18.65
CA VAL A 139 -10.10 -5.54 -18.98
C VAL A 139 -9.25 -5.01 -17.83
N ASP A 140 -9.81 -4.11 -17.03
CA ASP A 140 -9.21 -3.48 -15.86
C ASP A 140 -9.60 -4.16 -14.54
N TRP A 141 -9.92 -5.46 -14.59
CA TRP A 141 -10.22 -6.25 -13.40
C TRP A 141 -9.11 -6.13 -12.34
N GLY A 142 -9.52 -5.93 -11.08
CA GLY A 142 -8.60 -5.77 -9.94
C GLY A 142 -7.95 -4.39 -9.83
N LYS A 143 -8.20 -3.47 -10.77
CA LYS A 143 -7.70 -2.09 -10.69
C LYS A 143 -8.64 -1.21 -9.88
N VAL A 144 -8.14 -0.66 -8.78
CA VAL A 144 -8.85 0.31 -7.93
C VAL A 144 -8.10 1.64 -7.97
N THR A 145 -8.80 2.73 -8.27
CA THR A 145 -8.23 4.08 -8.21
C THR A 145 -8.67 4.75 -6.92
N ILE A 146 -7.73 5.21 -6.10
CA ILE A 146 -8.04 5.92 -4.86
C ILE A 146 -7.81 7.42 -5.09
N ARG A 147 -8.79 8.25 -4.71
CA ARG A 147 -8.72 9.71 -4.81
C ARG A 147 -9.02 10.34 -3.45
N PRO A 148 -7.99 10.71 -2.68
CA PRO A 148 -8.18 11.44 -1.44
C PRO A 148 -8.48 12.92 -1.70
N GLN A 149 -9.27 13.53 -0.82
CA GLN A 149 -9.44 14.99 -0.73
C GLN A 149 -8.25 15.62 0.00
N ASP A 150 -7.99 16.91 -0.22
CA ASP A 150 -6.79 17.63 0.25
C ASP A 150 -6.61 17.64 1.79
N MET A 151 -7.68 17.47 2.56
CA MET A 151 -7.67 17.52 4.03
C MET A 151 -7.83 16.13 4.68
N ILE A 152 -7.22 15.09 4.08
CA ILE A 152 -7.24 13.73 4.60
C ILE A 152 -5.84 13.35 5.10
N ASP A 153 -5.77 12.78 6.30
CA ASP A 153 -4.51 12.31 6.87
C ASP A 153 -3.91 11.19 6.01
N TYR A 154 -2.60 11.25 5.79
CA TYR A 154 -1.88 10.26 5.00
C TYR A 154 -2.08 8.83 5.53
N GLU A 155 -2.13 8.67 6.86
CA GLU A 155 -2.41 7.38 7.51
C GLU A 155 -3.74 6.76 7.03
N THR A 156 -4.78 7.59 6.89
CA THR A 156 -6.09 7.13 6.39
C THR A 156 -5.99 6.66 4.95
N VAL A 157 -5.19 7.32 4.11
CA VAL A 157 -4.96 6.92 2.71
C VAL A 157 -4.28 5.55 2.66
N ILE A 158 -3.27 5.32 3.50
CA ILE A 158 -2.57 4.04 3.56
C ILE A 158 -3.48 2.93 4.06
N GLN A 159 -4.21 3.15 5.16
CA GLN A 159 -5.16 2.16 5.68
C GLN A 159 -6.26 1.85 4.66
N THR A 160 -6.67 2.84 3.85
CA THR A 160 -7.61 2.62 2.74
C THR A 160 -6.97 1.77 1.64
N LEU A 161 -5.71 2.04 1.29
CA LEU A 161 -4.97 1.27 0.29
C LEU A 161 -4.85 -0.20 0.70
N ASP A 162 -4.48 -0.46 1.95
CA ASP A 162 -4.42 -1.83 2.49
C ASP A 162 -5.80 -2.50 2.50
N ALA A 163 -6.84 -1.77 2.94
CA ALA A 163 -8.21 -2.28 2.95
C ALA A 163 -8.74 -2.64 1.55
N THR A 164 -8.29 -1.94 0.50
CA THR A 164 -8.65 -2.26 -0.89
C THR A 164 -7.86 -3.43 -1.49
N ARG A 165 -6.67 -3.73 -0.95
CA ARG A 165 -5.79 -4.81 -1.42
C ARG A 165 -6.12 -6.15 -0.78
N GLU A 166 -6.60 -6.14 0.46
CA GLU A 166 -6.85 -7.38 1.18
C GLU A 166 -8.27 -7.92 1.01
N LEU A 167 -8.43 -9.24 1.03
CA LEU A 167 -9.73 -9.91 1.01
C LEU A 167 -10.32 -10.07 2.42
N PRO A 168 -11.64 -9.87 2.63
CA PRO A 168 -12.32 -10.06 3.92
C PRO A 168 -11.95 -11.40 4.57
N PRO A 169 -11.85 -11.52 5.91
CA PRO A 169 -11.64 -12.82 6.52
C PRO A 169 -12.75 -13.81 6.15
N GLU A 170 -13.98 -13.33 5.92
CA GLU A 170 -15.09 -14.16 5.45
C GLU A 170 -14.85 -14.75 4.05
N ALA A 171 -14.12 -14.03 3.21
CA ALA A 171 -13.76 -14.49 1.87
C ALA A 171 -12.68 -15.59 1.90
N LYS A 172 -11.78 -15.57 2.89
CA LYS A 172 -10.74 -16.61 3.04
C LYS A 172 -11.41 -17.98 3.24
N ASN A 173 -12.39 -18.03 4.13
CA ASN A 173 -13.16 -19.25 4.42
C ASN A 173 -13.99 -19.75 3.22
N GLU A 174 -14.54 -18.84 2.40
CA GLU A 174 -15.28 -19.21 1.18
C GLU A 174 -14.37 -19.72 0.06
N ILE A 175 -13.10 -19.29 0.02
CA ILE A 175 -12.10 -19.73 -0.96
C ILE A 175 -11.46 -21.06 -0.51
N ASP A 176 -11.28 -21.27 0.80
CA ASP A 176 -10.75 -22.51 1.38
C ASP A 176 -11.75 -23.69 1.32
N GLY A 177 -13.04 -23.43 1.08
CA GLY A 177 -14.09 -24.45 0.89
C GLY A 177 -14.07 -25.16 -0.48
N VAL A 178 -13.24 -24.70 -1.41
CA VAL A 178 -12.83 -25.46 -2.59
C VAL A 178 -11.39 -25.87 -2.30
N GLY A 179 -11.15 -27.16 -2.08
CA GLY A 179 -9.91 -27.72 -1.53
C GLY A 179 -8.62 -27.34 -2.26
N SER A 180 -8.17 -26.12 -2.05
CA SER A 180 -6.85 -25.63 -2.34
C SER A 180 -6.57 -24.57 -1.30
N THR A 181 -5.97 -24.99 -0.21
CA THR A 181 -5.11 -24.14 0.59
C THR A 181 -4.33 -23.24 -0.38
N LEU A 182 -4.49 -21.93 -0.31
CA LEU A 182 -3.63 -20.97 -1.03
C LEU A 182 -2.18 -21.00 -0.48
N THR A 183 -1.73 -22.13 0.05
CA THR A 183 -0.31 -22.48 0.18
C THR A 183 0.18 -22.89 -1.20
N CYS A 184 0.98 -22.03 -1.82
CA CYS A 184 1.77 -22.39 -2.98
C CYS A 184 2.72 -23.53 -2.57
N VAL A 185 2.39 -24.77 -2.87
CA VAL A 185 3.31 -25.89 -2.66
C VAL A 185 4.20 -25.98 -3.89
N PHE A 186 5.47 -25.65 -3.74
CA PHE A 186 6.48 -25.96 -4.75
C PHE A 186 6.66 -27.47 -4.81
N LYS A 187 6.19 -28.09 -5.90
CA LYS A 187 6.33 -29.52 -6.11
C LYS A 187 7.26 -29.76 -7.29
N LYS A 188 8.28 -30.59 -7.09
CA LYS A 188 9.17 -31.04 -8.17
C LYS A 188 8.49 -32.23 -8.85
N ASP A 189 7.98 -32.04 -10.05
CA ASP A 189 7.45 -33.14 -10.84
C ASP A 189 8.58 -34.12 -11.18
N SER A 190 8.34 -35.41 -10.92
CA SER A 190 9.28 -36.50 -11.15
C SER A 190 9.58 -36.64 -12.64
N GLY A 191 10.59 -35.90 -13.11
CA GLY A 191 11.03 -35.89 -14.51
C GLY A 191 11.55 -34.54 -15.02
N LYS A 192 11.33 -33.43 -14.29
CA LYS A 192 11.82 -32.10 -14.67
C LYS A 192 12.90 -31.60 -13.70
N LYS A 193 13.91 -30.92 -14.24
CA LYS A 193 15.01 -30.33 -13.44
C LYS A 193 14.59 -29.08 -12.68
N GLU A 194 13.46 -28.47 -13.04
CA GLU A 194 12.99 -27.20 -12.51
C GLU A 194 11.72 -27.35 -11.67
N TRP A 195 11.59 -26.52 -10.65
CA TRP A 195 10.43 -26.47 -9.76
C TRP A 195 9.29 -25.72 -10.43
N ALA A 196 8.09 -26.31 -10.43
CA ALA A 196 6.90 -25.68 -10.99
C ALA A 196 5.88 -25.39 -9.87
N LEU A 197 5.19 -24.27 -10.00
CA LEU A 197 4.06 -23.91 -9.14
C LEU A 197 2.80 -24.59 -9.67
N GLN A 198 2.14 -25.38 -8.83
CA GLN A 198 0.90 -26.08 -9.19
C GLN A 198 -0.24 -25.58 -8.27
N GLY A 199 -1.22 -24.89 -8.86
CA GLY A 199 -2.39 -24.32 -8.18
C GLY A 199 -2.86 -23.00 -8.82
N ALA A 200 -4.13 -22.62 -8.61
CA ALA A 200 -4.70 -21.35 -9.07
C ALA A 200 -4.21 -20.20 -8.18
N CYS A 201 -2.94 -19.83 -8.34
CA CYS A 201 -2.31 -18.76 -7.59
C CYS A 201 -2.77 -17.42 -8.17
N MET A 202 -3.66 -16.70 -7.47
CA MET A 202 -3.79 -15.27 -7.68
C MET A 202 -2.69 -14.61 -6.84
N PHE A 203 -1.56 -14.30 -7.47
CA PHE A 203 -0.46 -13.58 -6.83
C PHE A 203 -0.94 -12.18 -6.39
N PRO A 204 -0.93 -11.82 -5.10
CA PRO A 204 -0.60 -10.45 -4.75
C PRO A 204 0.87 -10.25 -5.14
N LEU A 205 1.14 -9.27 -5.99
CA LEU A 205 2.50 -8.83 -6.33
C LEU A 205 3.30 -8.53 -5.04
N ALA A 206 4.17 -9.44 -4.63
CA ALA A 206 5.29 -9.18 -3.74
C ALA A 206 6.36 -10.30 -3.80
N SER A 207 7.62 -9.87 -3.97
CA SER A 207 8.88 -10.60 -3.84
C SER A 207 9.40 -11.42 -5.04
N LEU A 208 10.06 -10.71 -5.95
CA LEU A 208 11.32 -11.17 -6.53
C LEU A 208 12.35 -10.09 -6.23
N GLY A 209 13.11 -10.31 -5.16
CA GLY A 209 13.99 -9.32 -4.56
C GLY A 209 14.86 -9.90 -3.44
N ARG A 210 15.36 -11.12 -3.61
CA ARG A 210 16.71 -11.63 -3.28
C ARG A 210 16.73 -13.13 -3.37
#